data_AF-A0A4Q3M3Q9-F1
#
_entry.id   AF-A0A4Q3M3Q9-F1
#
_cell.length_a   1.000
_cell.length_b   1.000
_cell.length_c   1.000
_cell.angle_alpha   90.00
_cell.angle_beta   90.00
_cell.angle_gamma   90.00
#
_symmetry.space_group_name_H-M   'P 1'
#
loop_
_entity.id
_entity.type
_entity.pdbx_description
1 polymer ?
#
loop_
_entity_poly.entity_id
_entity_poly.type
_entity_poly.pdbx_seq_one_letter_code
_entity_poly.pdbx_strand_id
1 'polypeptide(L)'
;RWWNPPAPSERIGTMDAIIEQEPEGVSWHTPEHTLRLLEMMSEVNRRKVMEAQRLGALKVGTVYRRTRNGVQRAEVRFDGIAGCLRTPAGGSSRQTIMVVDGPKVRSRLISPREMARLMGLPEDYLLPDRYNDAYHLLGDGVAVPVVRHIREHLLDAVLMANQATTATRRRRA
;
A
#
# COMPACT_ATOMS: atom_id res chain seq x y z
N ARG A 1 27.43 14.14 -15.67
CA ARG A 1 26.43 13.14 -16.12
C ARG A 1 25.65 12.72 -14.88
N TRP A 2 24.32 12.74 -14.94
CA TRP A 2 23.48 12.28 -13.83
C TRP A 2 23.32 10.75 -13.89
N TRP A 3 22.97 10.11 -12.78
CA TRP A 3 22.70 8.67 -12.72
C TRP A 3 21.45 8.33 -13.52
N ASN A 4 21.49 7.22 -14.28
CA ASN A 4 20.40 6.80 -15.15
C ASN A 4 20.16 5.27 -15.03
N PRO A 5 19.62 4.80 -13.89
CA PRO A 5 19.28 3.39 -13.73
C PRO A 5 18.16 2.99 -14.71
N PRO A 6 18.11 1.73 -15.16
CA PRO A 6 17.05 1.25 -16.04
C PRO A 6 15.70 1.32 -15.34
N ALA A 7 14.61 1.57 -16.08
CA ALA A 7 13.28 1.53 -15.49
C ALA A 7 12.91 0.09 -15.10
N PRO A 8 12.22 -0.13 -13.94
CA PRO A 8 11.73 -1.45 -13.58
C PRO A 8 10.66 -1.91 -14.59
N SER A 9 10.76 -3.16 -15.04
CA SER A 9 9.96 -3.70 -16.15
C SER A 9 8.62 -4.31 -15.72
N GLU A 10 8.42 -4.61 -14.43
CA GLU A 10 7.29 -5.44 -13.99
C GLU A 10 6.46 -4.80 -12.87
N ARG A 11 5.14 -4.90 -13.01
CA ARG A 11 4.20 -4.60 -11.92
C ARG A 11 4.08 -5.83 -11.03
N ILE A 12 4.42 -5.67 -9.75
CA ILE A 12 4.55 -6.77 -8.78
C ILE A 12 3.18 -7.33 -8.32
N GLY A 13 2.09 -6.56 -8.46
CA GLY A 13 0.74 -7.03 -8.14
C GLY A 13 -0.29 -5.90 -8.10
N THR A 14 -1.51 -6.24 -7.69
CA THR A 14 -2.60 -5.28 -7.44
C THR A 14 -3.12 -5.42 -6.00
N MET A 15 -3.91 -4.45 -5.55
CA MET A 15 -4.65 -4.53 -4.28
C MET A 15 -5.43 -5.84 -4.13
N ASP A 16 -6.00 -6.37 -5.22
CA ASP A 16 -6.80 -7.60 -5.21
C ASP A 16 -5.97 -8.83 -4.81
N ALA A 17 -4.67 -8.83 -5.14
CA ALA A 17 -3.77 -9.97 -4.94
C ALA A 17 -3.18 -10.05 -3.53
N ILE A 18 -3.25 -8.96 -2.75
CA ILE A 18 -2.58 -8.88 -1.45
C ILE A 18 -3.52 -9.04 -0.26
N ILE A 19 -4.83 -9.00 -0.47
CA ILE A 19 -5.80 -8.97 0.63
C ILE A 19 -6.00 -10.32 1.31
N GLU A 20 -6.22 -10.26 2.61
CA GLU A 20 -6.56 -11.37 3.48
C GLU A 20 -8.08 -11.50 3.58
N GLN A 21 -8.58 -12.72 3.42
CA GLN A 21 -9.98 -13.05 3.67
C GLN A 21 -10.28 -12.98 5.18
N GLU A 22 -9.35 -13.49 5.99
CA GLU A 22 -9.38 -13.50 7.45
C GLU A 22 -8.18 -12.70 7.96
N PRO A 23 -8.27 -11.35 7.99
CA PRO A 23 -7.15 -10.51 8.38
C PRO A 23 -6.92 -10.56 9.89
N GLU A 24 -5.65 -10.55 10.29
CA GLU A 24 -5.26 -10.42 11.70
C GLU A 24 -5.11 -8.94 12.11
N GLY A 25 -5.43 -8.64 13.37
CA GLY A 25 -5.25 -7.29 13.94
C GLY A 25 -6.24 -6.22 13.46
N VAL A 26 -7.17 -6.56 12.55
CA VAL A 26 -8.25 -5.68 12.09
C VAL A 26 -9.57 -6.44 11.99
N SER A 27 -10.66 -5.77 12.36
CA SER A 27 -12.00 -6.31 12.18
C SER A 27 -12.64 -5.76 10.92
N TRP A 28 -13.48 -6.59 10.30
CA TRP A 28 -14.42 -6.12 9.30
C TRP A 28 -15.36 -5.07 9.90
N HIS A 29 -15.63 -4.00 9.15
CA HIS A 29 -16.64 -3.04 9.56
C HIS A 29 -18.02 -3.68 9.55
N THR A 30 -18.93 -3.17 10.39
CA THR A 30 -20.33 -3.58 10.37
C THR A 30 -20.99 -3.22 9.03
N PRO A 31 -22.09 -3.89 8.66
CA PRO A 31 -22.87 -3.54 7.48
C PRO A 31 -23.26 -2.05 7.45
N GLU A 32 -23.67 -1.48 8.59
CA GLU A 32 -24.11 -0.09 8.72
C GLU A 32 -22.95 0.89 8.51
N HIS A 33 -21.73 0.53 8.93
CA HIS A 33 -20.56 1.34 8.64
C HIS A 33 -20.22 1.30 7.15
N THR A 34 -20.26 0.12 6.52
CA THR A 34 -20.06 0.02 5.06
C THR A 34 -21.12 0.82 4.29
N LEU A 35 -22.39 0.75 4.73
CA LEU A 35 -23.48 1.53 4.15
C LEU A 35 -23.23 3.03 4.29
N ARG A 36 -22.83 3.52 5.47
CA ARG A 36 -22.46 4.93 5.66
C ARG A 36 -21.36 5.39 4.71
N LEU A 37 -20.34 4.56 4.47
CA LEU A 37 -19.30 4.88 3.48
C LEU A 37 -19.87 5.02 2.07
N LEU A 38 -20.75 4.11 1.65
CA LEU A 38 -21.44 4.17 0.36
C LEU A 38 -22.36 5.40 0.26
N GLU A 39 -23.04 5.76 1.34
CA GLU A 39 -23.91 6.92 1.42
C GLU A 39 -23.14 8.23 1.23
N MET A 40 -21.93 8.31 1.80
CA MET A 40 -21.03 9.44 1.65
C MET A 40 -20.46 9.61 0.23
N MET A 41 -20.53 8.58 -0.62
CA MET A 41 -19.99 8.65 -1.98
C MET A 41 -20.82 9.59 -2.87
N SER A 42 -20.12 10.33 -3.75
CA SER A 42 -20.77 10.96 -4.90
C SER A 42 -21.28 9.90 -5.87
N GLU A 43 -22.18 10.29 -6.77
CA GLU A 43 -22.70 9.38 -7.81
C GLU A 43 -21.58 8.73 -8.62
N VAL A 44 -20.55 9.49 -8.99
CA VAL A 44 -19.36 8.97 -9.70
C VAL A 44 -18.68 7.85 -8.91
N ASN A 45 -18.51 8.00 -7.60
CA ASN A 45 -17.87 6.96 -6.79
C ASN A 45 -18.79 5.75 -6.55
N ARG A 46 -20.10 5.96 -6.40
CA ARG A 46 -21.07 4.85 -6.33
C ARG A 46 -21.09 4.04 -7.64
N ARG A 47 -20.99 4.70 -8.80
CA ARG A 47 -20.91 4.02 -10.11
C ARG A 47 -19.70 3.08 -10.19
N LYS A 48 -18.53 3.50 -9.69
CA LYS A 48 -17.34 2.61 -9.64
C LYS A 48 -17.58 1.35 -8.81
N VAL A 49 -18.30 1.46 -7.68
CA VAL A 49 -18.66 0.28 -6.87
C VAL A 49 -19.62 -0.62 -7.63
N MET A 50 -20.65 -0.06 -8.27
CA MET A 50 -21.60 -0.84 -9.08
C MET A 50 -20.92 -1.54 -10.26
N GLU A 51 -19.96 -0.88 -10.92
CA GLU A 51 -19.14 -1.50 -11.97
C GLU A 51 -18.30 -2.65 -11.42
N ALA A 52 -17.65 -2.47 -10.27
CA ALA A 52 -16.91 -3.54 -9.61
C ALA A 52 -17.82 -4.73 -9.24
N GLN A 53 -19.04 -4.49 -8.75
CA GLN A 53 -20.01 -5.55 -8.47
C GLN A 53 -20.41 -6.32 -9.74
N ARG A 54 -20.60 -5.61 -10.86
CA ARG A 54 -20.99 -6.21 -12.16
C ARG A 54 -19.91 -7.09 -12.77
N LEU A 55 -18.64 -6.93 -12.40
CA LEU A 55 -17.56 -7.80 -12.85
C LEU A 55 -17.73 -9.25 -12.33
N GLY A 56 -18.49 -9.45 -11.24
CA GLY A 56 -18.70 -10.78 -10.66
C GLY A 56 -17.42 -11.44 -10.14
N ALA A 57 -16.37 -10.66 -9.91
CA ALA A 57 -15.08 -11.09 -9.40
C ALA A 57 -14.64 -10.22 -8.23
N LEU A 58 -13.72 -10.74 -7.41
CA LEU A 58 -13.15 -10.02 -6.29
C LEU A 58 -12.45 -8.74 -6.77
N LYS A 59 -12.87 -7.60 -6.22
CA LYS A 59 -12.26 -6.31 -6.49
C LYS A 59 -12.09 -5.49 -5.22
N VAL A 60 -10.88 -4.98 -5.03
CA VAL A 60 -10.46 -4.24 -3.85
C VAL A 60 -10.16 -2.80 -4.25
N GLY A 61 -10.87 -1.89 -3.62
CA GLY A 61 -10.69 -0.46 -3.79
C GLY A 61 -10.14 0.19 -2.54
N THR A 62 -9.28 1.19 -2.70
CA THR A 62 -8.90 2.08 -1.61
C THR A 62 -9.96 3.17 -1.44
N VAL A 63 -10.26 3.52 -0.18
CA VAL A 63 -11.27 4.54 0.16
C VAL A 63 -10.61 5.70 0.90
N TYR A 64 -10.88 6.92 0.43
CA TYR A 64 -10.40 8.17 1.03
C TYR A 64 -11.58 9.03 1.46
N ARG A 65 -11.53 9.50 2.71
CA ARG A 65 -12.49 10.50 3.21
C ARG A 65 -11.93 11.89 2.94
N ARG A 66 -12.64 12.69 2.14
CA ARG A 66 -12.23 14.05 1.77
C ARG A 66 -13.41 15.00 1.89
N THR A 67 -13.16 16.19 2.42
CA THR A 67 -14.16 17.25 2.43
C THR A 67 -14.25 17.88 1.03
N ARG A 68 -15.47 17.96 0.49
CA ARG A 68 -15.82 18.60 -0.78
C ARG A 68 -16.99 19.53 -0.53
N ASN A 69 -16.84 20.81 -0.85
CA ASN A 69 -17.90 21.81 -0.68
C ASN A 69 -18.51 21.78 0.74
N GLY A 70 -17.66 21.69 1.78
CA GLY A 70 -18.08 21.63 3.18
C GLY A 70 -18.62 20.26 3.66
N VAL A 71 -18.82 19.29 2.78
CA VAL A 71 -19.36 17.96 3.12
C VAL A 71 -18.28 16.89 3.03
N GLN A 72 -18.20 16.00 4.01
CA GLN A 72 -17.32 14.84 3.92
C GLN A 72 -17.84 13.84 2.89
N ARG A 73 -16.98 13.43 1.98
CA ARG A 73 -17.25 12.44 0.94
C ARG A 73 -16.29 11.27 1.04
N ALA A 74 -16.78 10.08 0.72
CA ALA A 74 -15.96 8.90 0.48
C ALA A 74 -15.65 8.82 -1.02
N GLU A 75 -14.36 8.77 -1.36
CA GLU A 75 -13.88 8.59 -2.73
C GLU A 75 -13.20 7.23 -2.83
N VAL A 76 -13.61 6.39 -3.79
CA VAL A 76 -13.09 5.05 -4.00
C VAL A 76 -12.26 4.97 -5.28
N ARG A 77 -11.20 4.16 -5.24
CA ARG A 77 -10.31 3.90 -6.38
C ARG A 77 -10.07 2.40 -6.54
N PHE A 78 -10.37 1.87 -7.72
CA PHE A 78 -10.20 0.46 -8.10
C PHE A 78 -9.11 0.27 -9.17
N ASP A 79 -8.10 1.15 -9.20
CA ASP A 79 -6.97 1.07 -10.14
C ASP A 79 -5.91 0.02 -9.75
N GLY A 80 -6.16 -0.71 -8.67
CA GLY A 80 -5.28 -1.74 -8.13
C GLY A 80 -4.06 -1.19 -7.38
N ILE A 81 -3.98 0.13 -7.14
CA ILE A 81 -2.84 0.78 -6.51
C ILE A 81 -3.22 1.28 -5.12
N ALA A 82 -2.35 1.07 -4.13
CA ALA A 82 -2.53 1.61 -2.79
C ALA A 82 -2.33 3.14 -2.74
N GLY A 83 -2.85 3.78 -1.68
CA GLY A 83 -2.39 5.13 -1.33
C GLY A 83 -0.99 5.08 -0.75
N CYS A 84 -0.36 6.24 -0.58
CA CYS A 84 0.83 6.33 0.25
C CYS A 84 0.48 5.81 1.67
N LEU A 85 1.23 4.81 2.13
CA LEU A 85 1.15 4.33 3.49
C LEU A 85 1.65 5.43 4.41
N ARG A 86 1.00 5.61 5.56
CA ARG A 86 1.28 6.72 6.47
C ARG A 86 1.34 6.20 7.89
N THR A 87 2.18 6.85 8.69
CA THR A 87 2.17 6.69 10.13
C THR A 87 0.81 7.10 10.71
N PRO A 88 0.34 6.42 11.77
CA PRO A 88 -0.98 6.66 12.33
C PRO A 88 -0.98 7.96 13.15
N ALA A 89 -1.43 9.07 12.56
CA ALA A 89 -1.62 10.36 13.24
C ALA A 89 -3.11 10.70 13.53
N GLY A 90 -4.04 9.81 13.17
CA GLY A 90 -5.48 10.01 13.36
C GLY A 90 -6.36 9.12 12.48
N GLY A 91 -7.69 9.21 12.60
CA GLY A 91 -8.61 8.32 11.89
C GLY A 91 -8.57 8.40 10.35
N SER A 92 -8.13 9.54 9.78
CA SER A 92 -7.96 9.72 8.33
C SER A 92 -6.62 9.23 7.81
N SER A 93 -5.64 8.99 8.69
CA SER A 93 -4.30 8.49 8.33
C SER A 93 -4.33 7.00 7.98
N ARG A 94 -5.27 6.25 8.58
CA ARG A 94 -5.47 4.82 8.32
C ARG A 94 -6.15 4.59 6.98
N GLN A 95 -5.65 3.61 6.23
CA GLN A 95 -6.19 3.26 4.92
C GLN A 95 -7.40 2.34 5.08
N THR A 96 -8.58 2.83 4.69
CA THR A 96 -9.77 1.99 4.53
C THR A 96 -9.74 1.34 3.15
N ILE A 97 -10.08 0.06 3.08
CA ILE A 97 -10.33 -0.66 1.84
C ILE A 97 -11.80 -1.05 1.74
N MET A 98 -12.29 -1.12 0.51
CA MET A 98 -13.59 -1.66 0.15
C MET A 98 -13.37 -2.92 -0.67
N VAL A 99 -13.93 -4.03 -0.20
CA VAL A 99 -13.84 -5.33 -0.83
C VAL A 99 -15.20 -5.65 -1.44
N VAL A 100 -15.22 -5.78 -2.76
CA VAL A 100 -16.39 -6.06 -3.57
C VAL A 100 -16.25 -7.46 -4.13
N ASP A 101 -17.20 -8.33 -3.84
CA ASP A 101 -17.25 -9.71 -4.31
C ASP A 101 -18.67 -9.99 -4.84
N GLY A 102 -18.83 -9.80 -6.16
CA GLY A 102 -20.14 -9.78 -6.80
C GLY A 102 -21.10 -8.81 -6.10
N PRO A 103 -22.28 -9.26 -5.60
CA PRO A 103 -23.21 -8.38 -4.90
C PRO A 103 -22.73 -7.96 -3.50
N LYS A 104 -21.76 -8.66 -2.91
CA LYS A 104 -21.31 -8.46 -1.53
C LYS A 104 -20.30 -7.33 -1.47
N VAL A 105 -20.63 -6.25 -0.75
CA VAL A 105 -19.71 -5.14 -0.49
C VAL A 105 -19.41 -5.07 1.00
N ARG A 106 -18.13 -5.11 1.34
CA ARG A 106 -17.65 -4.94 2.72
C ARG A 106 -16.56 -3.89 2.76
N SER A 107 -16.29 -3.37 3.95
CA SER A 107 -15.17 -2.47 4.19
C SER A 107 -14.43 -2.84 5.47
N ARG A 108 -13.15 -2.46 5.53
CA ARG A 108 -12.32 -2.55 6.73
C ARG A 108 -11.07 -1.70 6.59
N LEU A 109 -10.26 -1.64 7.64
CA LEU A 109 -8.89 -1.14 7.52
C LEU A 109 -8.00 -2.21 6.86
N ILE A 110 -6.96 -1.76 6.16
CA ILE A 110 -5.90 -2.66 5.68
C ILE A 110 -5.15 -3.25 6.89
N SER A 111 -4.84 -4.54 6.85
CA SER A 111 -4.13 -5.23 7.94
C SER A 111 -2.65 -4.86 7.93
N PRO A 112 -1.93 -5.03 9.06
CA PRO A 112 -0.48 -4.88 9.10
C PRO A 112 0.25 -5.76 8.06
N ARG A 113 -0.19 -7.01 7.89
CA ARG A 113 0.41 -7.94 6.93
C ARG A 113 0.19 -7.48 5.48
N GLU A 114 -0.99 -6.98 5.14
CA GLU A 114 -1.26 -6.42 3.81
C GLU A 114 -0.42 -5.17 3.53
N MET A 115 -0.21 -4.31 4.52
CA MET A 115 0.74 -3.18 4.39
C MET A 115 2.18 -3.67 4.19
N ALA A 116 2.59 -4.72 4.89
CA ALA A 116 3.90 -5.32 4.70
C ALA A 116 4.10 -5.86 3.27
N ARG A 117 3.08 -6.52 2.71
CA ARG A 117 3.05 -6.95 1.31
C ARG A 117 3.17 -5.77 0.33
N LEU A 118 2.48 -4.66 0.60
CA LEU A 118 2.63 -3.43 -0.21
C LEU A 118 4.04 -2.84 -0.17
N MET A 119 4.73 -2.97 0.97
CA MET A 119 6.13 -2.57 1.12
C MET A 119 7.12 -3.58 0.53
N GLY A 120 6.64 -4.72 0.02
CA GLY A 120 7.44 -5.81 -0.53
C GLY A 120 8.24 -6.59 0.52
N LEU A 121 7.76 -6.60 1.77
CA LEU A 121 8.32 -7.44 2.83
C LEU A 121 7.88 -8.89 2.63
N PRO A 122 8.76 -9.86 2.97
CA PRO A 122 8.40 -11.28 2.89
C PRO A 122 7.37 -11.66 3.96
N GLU A 123 6.66 -12.78 3.75
CA GLU A 123 5.62 -13.27 4.67
C GLU A 123 6.16 -13.60 6.07
N ASP A 124 7.42 -14.04 6.16
CA ASP A 124 8.11 -14.37 7.41
C ASP A 124 8.68 -13.14 8.15
N TYR A 125 8.55 -11.94 7.59
CA TYR A 125 8.97 -10.72 8.27
C TYR A 125 8.15 -10.53 9.56
N LEU A 126 8.86 -10.43 10.69
CA LEU A 126 8.24 -10.25 12.01
C LEU A 126 7.70 -8.83 12.14
N LEU A 127 6.38 -8.71 12.29
CA LEU A 127 5.71 -7.44 12.54
C LEU A 127 5.49 -7.24 14.05
N PRO A 128 5.47 -5.99 14.53
CA PRO A 128 5.05 -5.71 15.91
C PRO A 128 3.62 -6.24 16.16
N ASP A 129 3.40 -6.86 17.32
CA ASP A 129 2.08 -7.38 17.72
C ASP A 129 1.02 -6.27 17.81
N ARG A 130 1.46 -5.07 18.23
CA ARG A 130 0.58 -3.91 18.36
C ARG A 130 0.34 -3.30 16.98
N TYR A 131 -0.93 -3.27 16.58
CA TYR A 131 -1.39 -2.71 15.31
C TYR A 131 -0.79 -1.32 14.98
N ASN A 132 -0.81 -0.38 15.92
CA ASN A 132 -0.29 0.97 15.66
C ASN A 132 1.24 0.99 15.47
N ASP A 133 1.99 0.11 16.15
CA ASP A 133 3.44 0.05 16.04
C ASP A 133 3.84 -0.51 14.67
N ALA A 134 3.13 -1.54 14.19
CA ALA A 134 3.29 -2.05 12.83
C ALA A 134 2.95 -0.98 11.77
N TYR A 135 1.88 -0.21 11.98
CA TYR A 135 1.52 0.91 11.12
C TYR A 135 2.57 2.03 11.09
N HIS A 136 3.18 2.34 12.23
CA HIS A 136 4.30 3.29 12.30
C HIS A 136 5.50 2.78 11.49
N LEU A 137 5.94 1.54 11.73
CA LEU A 137 7.04 0.90 11.02
C LEU A 137 6.83 0.93 9.50
N LEU A 138 5.66 0.49 9.04
CA LEU A 138 5.35 0.34 7.63
C LEU A 138 5.04 1.67 6.94
N GLY A 139 4.49 2.64 7.68
CA GLY A 139 4.17 3.97 7.17
C GLY A 139 5.36 4.92 7.07
N ASP A 140 6.42 4.70 7.87
CA ASP A 140 7.67 5.48 7.84
C ASP A 140 8.77 4.79 7.01
N GLY A 141 8.59 3.49 6.73
CA GLY A 141 9.54 2.69 5.98
C GLY A 141 9.63 3.04 4.49
N VAL A 142 10.57 2.38 3.83
CA VAL A 142 10.79 2.46 2.38
C VAL A 142 10.47 1.13 1.71
N ALA A 143 9.90 1.16 0.52
CA ALA A 143 9.52 -0.06 -0.21
C ALA A 143 10.76 -0.88 -0.59
N VAL A 144 10.81 -2.13 -0.16
CA VAL A 144 11.94 -3.05 -0.37
C VAL A 144 12.33 -3.18 -1.85
N PRO A 145 11.40 -3.31 -2.81
CA PRO A 145 11.76 -3.43 -4.22
C PRO A 145 12.48 -2.19 -4.76
N VAL A 146 12.13 -1.00 -4.25
CA VAL A 146 12.77 0.26 -4.66
C VAL A 146 14.20 0.33 -4.13
N VAL A 147 14.40 0.02 -2.84
CA VAL A 147 15.74 0.00 -2.23
C VAL A 147 16.63 -1.03 -2.92
N ARG A 148 16.09 -2.21 -3.25
CA ARG A 148 16.79 -3.25 -3.99
C ARG A 148 17.25 -2.76 -5.36
N HIS A 149 16.35 -2.15 -6.12
CA HIS A 149 16.65 -1.61 -7.45
C HIS A 149 17.73 -0.51 -7.39
N ILE A 150 17.64 0.42 -6.43
CA ILE A 150 18.66 1.45 -6.20
C ILE A 150 20.00 0.81 -5.83
N ARG A 151 19.99 -0.20 -4.96
CA ARG A 151 21.21 -0.90 -4.58
C ARG A 151 21.91 -1.51 -5.79
N GLU A 152 21.19 -2.32 -6.56
CA GLU A 152 21.71 -3.10 -7.68
C GLU A 152 22.29 -2.20 -8.80
N HIS A 153 21.65 -1.05 -9.08
CA HIS A 153 22.04 -0.20 -10.21
C HIS A 153 22.85 1.04 -9.84
N LEU A 154 22.99 1.34 -8.54
CA LEU A 154 23.69 2.53 -8.09
C LEU A 154 24.67 2.23 -6.95
N LEU A 155 24.17 1.74 -5.81
CA LEU A 155 24.98 1.66 -4.60
C LEU A 155 26.11 0.62 -4.72
N ASP A 156 25.82 -0.55 -5.29
CA ASP A 156 26.83 -1.61 -5.43
C ASP A 156 28.00 -1.16 -6.32
N ALA A 157 27.72 -0.42 -7.41
CA ALA A 157 28.75 0.16 -8.27
C ALA A 157 29.63 1.19 -7.54
N VAL A 158 29.02 2.06 -6.73
CA VAL A 158 29.74 3.05 -5.91
C VAL A 158 30.62 2.36 -4.86
N LEU A 159 30.10 1.32 -4.19
CA LEU A 159 30.83 0.56 -3.20
C LEU A 159 32.07 -0.12 -3.79
N MET A 160 31.93 -0.77 -4.94
CA MET A 160 33.04 -1.41 -5.66
C MET A 160 34.14 -0.40 -6.04
N ALA A 161 33.76 0.76 -6.60
CA ALA A 161 34.70 1.80 -6.99
C ALA A 161 35.50 2.35 -5.78
N ASN A 162 34.83 2.54 -4.64
CA ASN A 162 35.46 3.02 -3.42
C ASN A 162 36.44 1.99 -2.82
N GLN A 163 36.09 0.70 -2.85
CA GLN A 163 36.99 -0.36 -2.37
C GLN A 163 38.27 -0.46 -3.21
N ALA A 164 38.16 -0.40 -4.55
CA ALA A 164 39.32 -0.42 -5.45
C ALA A 164 40.27 0.77 -5.20
N THR A 165 39.69 1.95 -4.93
CA THR A 165 40.45 3.17 -4.61
C THR A 165 41.25 3.00 -3.30
N THR A 166 40.61 2.48 -2.25
CA THR A 166 41.26 2.24 -0.95
C THR A 166 42.37 1.18 -1.05
N ALA A 167 42.14 0.09 -1.79
CA ALA A 167 43.15 -0.94 -2.01
C ALA A 167 44.38 -0.40 -2.76
N THR A 168 44.17 0.47 -3.75
CA THR A 168 45.25 1.13 -4.49
C THR A 168 46.06 2.07 -3.61
N ARG A 169 45.40 2.84 -2.72
CA ARG A 169 46.08 3.71 -1.75
C ARG A 169 46.92 2.92 -0.75
N ARG A 170 46.41 1.81 -0.21
CA ARG A 170 47.15 0.95 0.74
C ARG A 170 48.37 0.27 0.12
N ARG A 171 48.35 -0.06 -1.16
CA ARG A 171 49.52 -0.63 -1.87
C ARG A 171 50.62 0.39 -2.16
N ARG A 172 50.30 1.69 -2.09
CA ARG A 172 51.24 2.79 -2.37
C ARG A 172 51.82 3.42 -1.10
N ALA A 173 51.35 3.02 0.08
CA ALA A 173 51.86 3.42 1.38
C ALA A 173 52.73 2.28 1.95
#